data_AF-F3Y860-F1
#
_entry.id   AF-F3Y860-F1
#
_cell.length_a   1.000
_cell.length_b   1.000
_cell.length_c   1.000
_cell.angle_alpha   90.00
_cell.angle_beta   90.00
_cell.angle_gamma   90.00
#
_symmetry.space_group_name_H-M   'P 1'
#
loop_
_entity.id
_entity.type
_entity.pdbx_description
1 polymer ?
#
loop_
_entity_poly.entity_id
_entity_poly.type
_entity_poly.pdbx_seq_one_letter_code
_entity_poly.pdbx_strand_id
1 'polypeptide(L)'
;MPILDLDDSVGEFSSVGNCSLGTNFRLLLLDKNQNRQSFNAKLDSDIGEIYIKDYSKKYLDEEMLLMINPRLQSLQLSGPSGVLNSNLPIVDLRT
;
A
#
# COMPACT_ATOMS: atom_id res chain seq x y z
N MET A 1 -3.89 -0.54 -11.95
CA MET A 1 -3.88 0.70 -11.16
C MET A 1 -3.38 0.35 -9.78
N PRO A 2 -2.32 1.01 -9.29
CA PRO A 2 -1.71 0.69 -8.01
C PRO A 2 -2.46 1.33 -6.83
N ILE A 3 -2.55 0.60 -5.72
CA ILE A 3 -3.10 1.07 -4.45
C ILE A 3 -2.12 0.68 -3.33
N LEU A 4 -1.73 1.64 -2.49
CA LEU A 4 -1.02 1.37 -1.25
C LEU A 4 -2.06 1.22 -0.13
N ASP A 5 -2.36 -0.03 0.20
CA ASP A 5 -3.40 -0.39 1.17
C ASP A 5 -2.78 -0.67 2.54
N LEU A 6 -3.39 -0.10 3.58
CA LEU A 6 -3.13 -0.47 4.97
C LEU A 6 -4.03 -1.66 5.31
N ASP A 7 -3.47 -2.85 5.52
CA ASP A 7 -4.25 -4.07 5.77
C ASP A 7 -4.79 -4.10 7.22
N ASP A 8 -5.88 -3.38 7.46
CA ASP A 8 -6.45 -3.10 8.79
C ASP A 8 -7.91 -3.53 8.96
N SER A 9 -8.39 -4.48 8.16
CA SER A 9 -9.80 -4.94 8.19
C SER A 9 -10.83 -3.92 7.65
N VAL A 10 -10.40 -2.82 7.02
CA VAL A 10 -11.29 -1.76 6.48
C VAL A 10 -11.18 -1.63 4.96
N GLY A 11 -12.33 -1.62 4.29
CA GLY A 11 -12.47 -1.37 2.85
C GLY A 11 -12.78 -2.63 2.02
N GLU A 12 -12.99 -2.44 0.73
CA GLU A 12 -13.56 -3.45 -0.17
C GLU A 12 -12.61 -4.62 -0.46
N PHE A 13 -11.30 -4.41 -0.32
CA PHE A 13 -10.26 -5.42 -0.57
C PHE A 13 -9.63 -5.95 0.71
N SER A 14 -10.24 -5.65 1.85
CA SER A 14 -9.71 -6.12 3.11
C SER A 14 -9.86 -7.63 3.25
N SER A 15 -8.77 -8.31 3.58
CA SER A 15 -8.79 -9.72 3.97
C SER A 15 -9.38 -9.85 5.37
N VAL A 16 -10.67 -10.18 5.46
CA VAL A 16 -11.33 -10.50 6.74
C VAL A 16 -10.58 -11.66 7.40
N GLY A 17 -10.03 -11.43 8.59
CA GLY A 17 -9.33 -12.46 9.39
C GLY A 17 -7.80 -12.37 9.39
N ASN A 18 -7.18 -11.47 8.62
CA ASN A 18 -5.75 -11.19 8.77
C ASN A 18 -5.52 -10.16 9.89
N CYS A 19 -5.49 -10.61 11.15
CA CYS A 19 -5.03 -9.80 12.26
C CYS A 19 -3.50 -9.60 12.15
N SER A 20 -3.07 -8.76 11.20
CA SER A 20 -1.70 -8.25 11.21
C SER A 20 -1.56 -7.35 12.45
N LEU A 21 -0.80 -7.80 13.45
CA LEU A 21 -0.45 -6.97 14.61
C LEU A 21 0.52 -5.87 14.13
N GLY A 22 -0.01 -4.67 13.88
CA GLY A 22 0.78 -3.48 13.53
C GLY A 22 0.33 -2.79 12.23
N THR A 23 1.03 -1.72 11.87
CA THR A 23 0.87 -1.05 10.58
C THR A 23 1.47 -1.92 9.50
N ASN A 24 0.63 -2.59 8.70
CA ASN A 24 1.07 -3.47 7.62
C ASN A 24 0.52 -2.95 6.29
N PHE A 25 1.41 -2.57 5.38
CA PHE A 25 1.04 -2.10 4.05
C PHE A 25 1.21 -3.20 3.00
N ARG A 26 0.38 -3.13 1.95
CA ARG A 26 0.50 -3.93 0.73
C ARG A 26 0.25 -3.09 -0.51
N LEU A 27 0.84 -3.48 -1.62
CA LEU A 27 0.61 -2.87 -2.93
C LEU A 27 -0.40 -3.71 -3.71
N LEU A 28 -1.63 -3.22 -3.85
CA LEU A 28 -2.66 -3.89 -4.65
C LEU A 28 -2.58 -3.43 -6.11
N LEU A 29 -2.77 -4.37 -7.03
CA LEU A 29 -2.96 -4.08 -8.45
C LEU A 29 -4.42 -4.36 -8.82
N LEU A 30 -5.13 -3.30 -9.22
CA LEU A 30 -6.53 -3.35 -9.64
C LEU A 30 -6.70 -2.98 -11.11
N ASP A 31 -7.80 -3.36 -11.72
CA ASP A 31 -8.27 -2.76 -12.96
C ASP A 31 -8.83 -1.36 -12.74
N LYS A 32 -8.79 -0.54 -13.80
CA LYS A 32 -9.21 0.87 -13.73
C LYS A 32 -10.68 1.05 -13.30
N ASN A 33 -11.51 0.05 -13.57
CA ASN A 33 -12.96 0.09 -13.36
C ASN A 33 -13.42 -0.63 -12.08
N GLN A 34 -12.51 -1.25 -11.33
CA GLN A 34 -12.86 -1.89 -10.06
C GLN A 34 -13.23 -0.86 -8.99
N ASN A 35 -14.14 -1.24 -8.09
CA ASN A 35 -14.59 -0.37 -6.99
C ASN A 35 -13.43 -0.07 -6.03
N ARG A 36 -13.24 1.20 -5.68
CA ARG A 36 -12.17 1.66 -4.77
C ARG A 36 -12.64 2.76 -3.81
N GLN A 37 -13.93 2.80 -3.49
CA GLN A 37 -14.51 3.90 -2.71
C GLN A 37 -13.77 4.19 -1.40
N SER A 38 -13.21 3.16 -0.75
CA SER A 38 -12.40 3.32 0.46
C SER A 38 -11.06 4.01 0.23
N PHE A 39 -10.53 4.03 -0.99
CA PHE A 39 -9.24 4.62 -1.36
C PHE A 39 -9.42 6.02 -1.96
N ASN A 40 -9.76 6.95 -1.07
CA ASN A 40 -10.23 8.29 -1.37
C ASN A 40 -9.14 9.38 -1.42
N ALA A 41 -7.87 9.02 -1.17
CA ALA A 41 -6.73 9.92 -1.30
C ALA A 41 -5.72 9.39 -2.32
N LYS A 42 -4.82 10.29 -2.78
CA LYS A 42 -3.82 10.00 -3.80
C LYS A 42 -2.44 10.44 -3.35
N LEU A 43 -1.43 9.69 -3.81
CA LEU A 43 -0.02 10.03 -3.75
C LEU A 43 0.52 10.12 -5.18
N ASP A 44 1.31 11.15 -5.45
CA ASP A 44 2.06 11.26 -6.70
C ASP A 44 3.27 10.34 -6.66
N SER A 45 3.59 9.71 -7.79
CA SER A 45 4.79 8.87 -7.92
C SER A 45 5.30 8.84 -9.36
N ASP A 46 6.54 8.40 -9.54
CA ASP A 46 7.18 8.26 -10.86
C ASP A 46 6.46 7.26 -11.79
N ILE A 47 5.60 6.40 -11.23
CA ILE A 47 4.80 5.41 -11.98
C ILE A 47 3.33 5.79 -12.09
N GLY A 48 2.99 7.04 -11.76
CA GLY A 48 1.64 7.59 -11.77
C GLY A 48 0.99 7.65 -10.39
N GLU A 49 -0.31 7.96 -10.36
CA GLU A 49 -1.05 8.09 -9.10
C GLU A 49 -1.16 6.74 -8.38
N ILE A 50 -0.85 6.76 -7.08
CA ILE A 50 -1.10 5.65 -6.15
C ILE A 50 -2.24 6.05 -5.23
N TYR A 51 -3.28 5.21 -5.15
CA TYR A 51 -4.43 5.48 -4.28
C TYR A 51 -4.20 4.92 -2.87
N ILE A 52 -4.70 5.63 -1.86
CA ILE A 52 -4.63 5.23 -0.45
C ILE A 52 -5.95 5.52 0.27
N LYS A 53 -6.14 4.91 1.43
CA LYS A 53 -7.16 5.34 2.40
C LYS A 53 -6.66 6.62 3.06
N ASP A 54 -7.44 7.70 3.05
CA ASP A 54 -6.99 9.02 3.54
C ASP A 54 -6.40 8.97 4.96
N TYR A 55 -7.07 8.26 5.87
CA TYR A 55 -6.61 8.12 7.26
C TYR A 55 -5.30 7.33 7.40
N SER A 56 -4.89 6.55 6.40
CA SER A 56 -3.62 5.81 6.42
C SER A 56 -2.41 6.73 6.28
N LYS A 57 -2.61 7.97 5.79
CA LYS A 57 -1.56 8.98 5.63
C LYS A 57 -0.81 9.29 6.93
N LYS A 58 -1.46 9.14 8.09
CA LYS A 58 -0.82 9.35 9.42
C LYS A 58 0.30 8.34 9.72
N TYR A 59 0.40 7.26 8.94
CA TYR A 59 1.45 6.24 9.07
C TYR A 59 2.50 6.33 7.95
N LEU A 60 2.40 7.35 7.09
CA LEU A 60 3.27 7.55 5.94
C LEU A 60 4.09 8.84 6.13
N ASP A 61 5.29 8.86 5.55
CA ASP A 61 6.08 10.08 5.43
C ASP A 61 5.60 10.90 4.22
N GLU A 62 5.92 12.21 4.19
CA GLU A 62 5.62 13.07 3.05
C GLU A 62 6.42 12.67 1.80
N GLU A 63 7.67 12.23 2.01
CA GLU A 63 8.55 11.72 0.96
C GLU A 63 8.89 10.25 1.24
N MET A 64 8.69 9.38 0.26
CA MET A 64 8.89 7.94 0.41
C MET A 64 9.50 7.32 -0.84
N LEU A 65 10.13 6.16 -0.66
CA LEU A 65 10.72 5.35 -1.71
C LEU A 65 10.23 3.90 -1.60
N LEU A 66 9.98 3.30 -2.77
CA LEU A 66 9.85 1.85 -2.91
C LEU A 66 11.17 1.28 -3.41
N MET A 67 11.78 0.42 -2.61
CA MET A 67 13.07 -0.20 -2.92
C MET A 67 12.93 -1.71 -2.99
N ILE A 68 13.67 -2.36 -3.90
CA ILE A 68 13.79 -3.81 -3.90
C ILE A 68 14.84 -4.22 -2.86
N ASN A 69 14.46 -5.07 -1.92
CA ASN A 69 15.40 -5.77 -1.06
C ASN A 69 16.02 -6.92 -1.86
N PRO A 70 17.31 -6.84 -2.26
CA PRO A 70 17.90 -7.84 -3.15
C PRO A 70 18.08 -9.20 -2.49
N ARG A 71 18.09 -9.27 -1.15
CA ARG A 71 18.23 -10.53 -0.41
C ARG A 71 16.91 -11.27 -0.29
N LEU A 72 15.82 -10.55 -0.04
CA LEU A 72 14.49 -11.13 0.15
C LEU A 72 13.65 -11.14 -1.12
N GLN A 73 14.13 -10.48 -2.19
CA GLN A 73 13.38 -10.27 -3.43
C GLN A 73 11.98 -9.68 -3.19
N SER A 74 11.88 -8.82 -2.18
CA SER A 74 10.64 -8.14 -1.77
C SER A 74 10.75 -6.64 -1.98
N LEU A 75 9.61 -5.95 -2.06
CA LEU A 75 9.58 -4.50 -1.96
C LEU A 75 9.67 -4.08 -0.49
N GLN A 76 10.31 -2.95 -0.27
CA GLN A 76 10.37 -2.25 1.01
C GLN A 76 9.87 -0.82 0.80
N LEU A 77 9.03 -0.34 1.71
CA LEU A 77 8.62 1.06 1.81
C LEU A 77 9.49 1.76 2.85
N SER A 78 10.09 2.89 2.50
CA SER A 78 10.96 3.68 3.38
C SER A 78 10.77 5.17 3.16
N GLY A 79 11.05 5.97 4.19
CA GLY A 79 11.05 7.43 4.13
C GLY A 79 12.04 8.02 5.13
N PRO A 80 12.06 9.34 5.33
CA PRO A 80 12.91 10.02 6.33
C PRO A 80 12.80 9.45 7.75
N SER A 81 11.64 8.88 8.13
CA SER A 81 11.43 8.24 9.44
C SER A 81 12.05 6.83 9.53
N GLY A 82 12.63 6.32 8.43
CA GLY A 82 13.26 5.01 8.33
C GLY A 82 12.43 4.02 7.53
N VAL A 83 12.50 2.74 7.90
CA VAL A 83 11.73 1.67 7.23
C VAL A 83 10.29 1.69 7.73
N LEU A 84 9.35 2.08 6.87
CA LEU A 84 7.92 2.09 7.16
C LEU A 84 7.31 0.70 7.03
N ASN A 85 7.73 -0.07 6.03
CA ASN A 85 7.29 -1.45 5.83
C ASN A 85 8.41 -2.28 5.19
N SER A 86 9.00 -3.22 5.93
CA SER A 86 10.19 -3.99 5.50
C SER A 86 9.91 -5.04 4.41
N ASN A 87 8.67 -5.52 4.33
CA ASN A 87 8.23 -6.48 3.33
C ASN A 87 6.84 -6.07 2.83
N LEU A 88 6.80 -5.30 1.75
CA LEU A 88 5.59 -4.79 1.11
C LEU A 88 5.11 -5.81 0.05
N PRO A 89 4.09 -6.63 0.32
CA PRO A 89 3.62 -7.63 -0.63
C PRO A 89 2.94 -6.94 -1.82
N ILE A 90 3.10 -7.51 -3.01
CA ILE A 90 2.30 -7.15 -4.18
C ILE A 90 1.16 -8.16 -4.29
N VAL A 91 -0.07 -7.68 -4.32
CA VAL A 91 -1.27 -8.51 -4.48
C VAL A 91 -1.97 -8.13 -5.77
N ASP A 92 -2.07 -9.09 -6.69
CA ASP A 92 -2.79 -8.91 -7.94
C ASP A 92 -4.26 -9.30 -7.77
N LEU A 93 -5.16 -8.32 -7.91
CA LEU A 93 -6.60 -8.51 -7.79
C LEU A 93 -7.33 -8.08 -9.09
N ARG A 94 -6.61 -7.94 -10.20
CA ARG A 94 -7.21 -7.64 -11.52
C ARG A 94 -8.14 -8.77 -11.95
N THR A 95 -9.23 -8.42 -12.62
CA THR A 95 -10.33 -9.30 -13.05
C THR A 95 -10.74 -9.03 -14.49
#